data_AF-A0A7K0EE71-F1
#
_entry.id   AF-A0A7K0EE71-F1
#
_cell.length_a   1.000
_cell.length_b   1.000
_cell.length_c   1.000
_cell.angle_alpha   90.00
_cell.angle_beta   90.00
_cell.angle_gamma   90.00
#
_symmetry.space_group_name_H-M   'P 1'
#
loop_
_entity.id
_entity.type
_entity.pdbx_description
1 polymer ?
#
loop_
_entity_poly.entity_id
_entity_poly.type
_entity_poly.pdbx_seq_one_letter_code
_entity_poly.pdbx_strand_id
1 'polypeptide(L)'
;MKIKIIIKISLVILLISLGIFFVFQTSFTLFDEKPIKIAQFKHKEASFGIYYIPSNATQQEYIQIRKILFRDNFKVLSNFERYQILSSYKLIDDTLQLVLTDTASYKPRQDTLKVRVE
;
A
#
# COMPACT_ATOMS: atom_id res chain seq x y z
N MET A 1 -0.46 -38.90 44.11
CA MET A 1 -1.46 -37.85 43.78
C MET A 1 -0.81 -36.58 43.21
N LYS A 2 0.25 -36.05 43.83
CA LYS A 2 0.95 -34.81 43.39
C LYS A 2 1.53 -34.86 41.96
N ILE A 3 2.14 -35.98 41.54
CA ILE A 3 2.71 -36.13 40.17
C ILE A 3 1.63 -36.05 39.08
N LYS A 4 0.46 -36.68 39.28
CA LYS A 4 -0.65 -36.62 38.32
C LYS A 4 -1.20 -35.19 38.18
N ILE A 5 -1.15 -34.39 39.25
CA ILE A 5 -1.55 -32.98 39.24
C ILE A 5 -0.53 -32.13 38.49
N ILE A 6 0.77 -32.35 38.73
CA ILE A 6 1.85 -31.65 38.01
C ILE A 6 1.79 -31.94 36.50
N ILE A 7 1.56 -33.19 36.10
CA ILE A 7 1.41 -33.58 34.69
C ILE A 7 0.22 -32.85 34.05
N LYS A 8 -0.93 -32.77 34.73
CA LYS A 8 -2.10 -32.04 34.22
C LYS A 8 -1.81 -30.54 34.05
N ILE A 9 -1.13 -29.92 35.02
CA ILE A 9 -0.76 -28.50 34.95
C ILE A 9 0.21 -28.25 33.78
N SER A 10 1.22 -29.10 33.62
CA SER A 10 2.18 -29.01 32.51
C SER A 10 1.50 -29.13 31.14
N LEU A 11 0.54 -30.07 31.00
CA LEU A 11 -0.23 -30.24 29.76
C LEU A 11 -1.07 -28.99 29.43
N VAL A 12 -1.68 -28.36 30.44
CA VAL A 12 -2.47 -27.13 30.25
C VAL A 12 -1.58 -25.97 29.80
N ILE A 13 -0.40 -25.81 30.42
CA ILE A 13 0.56 -24.77 30.03
C ILE A 13 1.03 -24.99 28.59
N LEU A 14 1.32 -26.25 28.22
CA LEU A 14 1.71 -26.61 26.85
C LEU A 14 0.61 -26.22 25.85
N LEU A 15 -0.65 -26.58 26.11
CA LEU A 15 -1.77 -26.26 25.23
C LEU A 15 -1.98 -24.75 25.09
N ILE A 16 -1.84 -23.98 26.18
CA ILE A 16 -1.92 -22.51 26.14
C ILE A 16 -0.78 -21.93 25.30
N SER A 17 0.45 -22.42 25.48
CA SER A 17 1.60 -21.96 24.71
C SER A 17 1.46 -22.24 23.20
N LEU A 18 0.92 -23.41 22.84
CA LEU A 18 0.60 -23.76 21.46
C LEU A 18 -0.51 -22.87 20.90
N GLY A 19 -1.57 -22.61 21.68
CA GLY A 19 -2.64 -21.70 21.30
C GLY A 19 -2.11 -20.29 20.99
N ILE A 20 -1.24 -19.77 21.86
CA ILE A 20 -0.58 -18.47 21.65
C ILE A 20 0.28 -18.51 20.37
N PHE A 21 1.11 -19.55 20.20
CA PHE A 21 1.96 -19.69 19.03
C PHE A 21 1.17 -19.64 17.71
N PHE A 22 0.05 -20.37 17.61
CA PHE A 22 -0.81 -20.35 16.42
C PHE A 22 -1.43 -18.98 16.15
N VAL A 23 -1.89 -18.27 17.18
CA VAL A 23 -2.46 -16.91 17.04
C VAL A 23 -1.40 -15.92 16.54
N PHE A 24 -0.16 -16.03 17.03
CA PHE A 24 0.93 -15.18 16.55
C PHE A 24 1.27 -15.46 15.08
N GLN A 25 1.24 -16.71 14.62
CA GLN A 25 1.51 -17.05 13.22
C GLN A 25 0.44 -16.49 12.25
N THR A 26 -0.82 -16.41 12.67
CA THR A 26 -1.91 -15.89 11.80
C THR A 26 -2.00 -14.37 11.78
N SER A 27 -1.37 -13.68 12.72
CA SER A 27 -1.49 -12.21 12.86
C SER A 27 -0.40 -11.43 12.11
N PHE A 28 0.59 -12.10 11.52
CA PHE A 28 1.62 -11.45 10.70
C PHE A 28 1.17 -11.34 9.24
N THR A 29 0.74 -10.14 8.85
CA THR A 29 0.60 -9.78 7.44
C THR A 29 1.98 -9.34 6.93
N LEU A 30 2.79 -10.30 6.47
CA LEU A 30 4.16 -10.05 6.00
C LEU A 30 4.26 -9.05 4.82
N PHE A 31 3.15 -8.78 4.14
CA PHE A 31 3.13 -8.02 2.87
C PHE A 31 2.02 -6.96 2.77
N ASP A 32 1.36 -6.59 3.88
CA ASP A 32 0.35 -5.53 3.88
C ASP A 32 1.00 -4.15 4.02
N GLU A 33 1.88 -3.80 3.08
CA GLU A 33 2.33 -2.43 2.99
C GLU A 33 1.21 -1.54 2.45
N LYS A 34 0.78 -0.56 3.26
CA LYS A 34 -0.37 0.29 2.93
C LYS A 34 0.02 1.33 1.86
N PRO A 35 -0.88 1.63 0.90
CA PRO A 35 -0.70 2.75 -0.02
C PRO A 35 -0.44 4.07 0.72
N ILE A 36 0.59 4.81 0.31
CA ILE A 36 0.96 6.09 0.90
C ILE A 36 0.41 7.20 0.03
N LYS A 37 -0.44 8.08 0.58
CA LYS A 37 -0.92 9.25 -0.15
C LYS A 37 0.18 10.31 -0.22
N ILE A 38 0.62 10.66 -1.42
CA ILE A 38 1.69 11.63 -1.66
C ILE A 38 1.13 13.03 -1.87
N ALA A 39 0.03 13.13 -2.62
CA ALA A 39 -0.60 14.40 -2.93
C ALA A 39 -2.12 14.22 -3.13
N GLN A 40 -2.85 15.31 -2.96
CA GLN A 40 -4.29 15.37 -3.19
C GLN A 40 -4.64 16.70 -3.83
N PHE A 41 -5.57 16.67 -4.78
CA PHE A 41 -6.09 17.87 -5.43
C PHE A 41 -7.59 17.74 -5.68
N LYS A 42 -8.24 18.87 -5.92
CA LYS A 42 -9.64 18.94 -6.35
C LYS A 42 -9.68 19.39 -7.80
N HIS A 43 -10.62 18.84 -8.55
CA HIS A 43 -10.94 19.30 -9.89
C HIS A 43 -12.43 19.12 -10.11
N LYS A 44 -13.12 20.20 -10.52
CA LYS A 44 -14.58 20.28 -10.51
C LYS A 44 -15.11 19.85 -9.12
N GLU A 45 -16.15 19.01 -9.08
CA GLU A 45 -16.73 18.49 -7.83
C GLU A 45 -16.05 17.21 -7.31
N ALA A 46 -14.98 16.74 -7.96
CA ALA A 46 -14.29 15.52 -7.58
C ALA A 46 -12.96 15.79 -6.85
N SER A 47 -12.58 14.88 -5.97
CA SER A 47 -11.26 14.87 -5.35
C SER A 47 -10.42 13.72 -5.89
N PHE A 48 -9.15 13.98 -6.13
CA PHE A 48 -8.20 13.03 -6.69
C PHE A 48 -6.99 12.92 -5.78
N GLY A 49 -6.42 11.73 -5.68
CA GLY A 49 -5.20 11.48 -4.91
C GLY A 49 -4.13 10.79 -5.75
N ILE A 50 -2.90 11.16 -5.48
CA ILE A 50 -1.69 10.53 -6.00
C ILE A 50 -1.10 9.69 -4.87
N TYR A 51 -0.93 8.40 -5.11
CA TYR A 51 -0.50 7.43 -4.12
C TYR A 51 0.77 6.73 -4.58
N TYR A 52 1.68 6.51 -3.65
CA TYR A 52 2.76 5.56 -3.80
C TYR A 52 2.25 4.20 -3.33
N ILE A 53 2.35 3.20 -4.21
CA ILE A 53 2.03 1.83 -3.89
C ILE A 53 3.35 1.10 -3.65
N PRO A 54 3.62 0.67 -2.40
CA PRO A 54 4.81 -0.10 -2.09
C PRO A 54 4.81 -1.45 -2.81
N SER A 55 6.01 -1.99 -3.02
CA SER A 55 6.16 -3.34 -3.58
C SER A 55 5.57 -4.39 -2.64
N ASN A 56 5.06 -5.48 -3.23
CA ASN A 56 4.70 -6.69 -2.50
C ASN A 56 5.28 -7.93 -3.20
N ALA A 57 4.88 -9.14 -2.79
CA ALA A 57 5.41 -10.38 -3.35
C ALA A 57 5.17 -10.55 -4.87
N THR A 58 4.21 -9.84 -5.45
CA THR A 58 3.80 -10.01 -6.86
C THR A 58 3.90 -8.74 -7.69
N GLN A 59 4.02 -7.56 -7.07
CA GLN A 59 4.03 -6.27 -7.73
C GLN A 59 5.25 -5.45 -7.29
N GLN A 60 5.92 -4.85 -8.27
CA GLN A 60 6.90 -3.80 -8.02
C GLN A 60 6.19 -2.54 -7.51
N GLU A 61 6.94 -1.64 -6.90
CA GLU A 61 6.47 -0.31 -6.49
C GLU A 61 6.01 0.55 -7.69
N TYR A 62 4.99 1.39 -7.48
CA TYR A 62 4.45 2.27 -8.52
C TYR A 62 3.69 3.48 -7.98
N ILE A 63 3.51 4.49 -8.83
CA ILE A 63 2.61 5.62 -8.56
C ILE A 63 1.21 5.32 -9.10
N GLN A 64 0.18 5.54 -8.30
CA GLN A 64 -1.22 5.33 -8.66
C GLN A 64 -2.03 6.62 -8.52
N ILE A 65 -2.88 6.90 -9.51
CA ILE A 65 -3.82 8.02 -9.48
C ILE A 65 -5.22 7.49 -9.21
N ARG A 66 -5.89 8.09 -8.24
CA ARG A 66 -7.22 7.68 -7.77
C ARG A 66 -8.20 8.85 -7.81
N LYS A 67 -9.43 8.60 -8.30
CA LYS A 67 -10.60 9.44 -8.03
C LYS A 67 -11.25 8.97 -6.73
N ILE A 68 -11.38 9.87 -5.76
CA ILE A 68 -11.96 9.59 -4.45
C ILE A 68 -13.48 9.73 -4.57
N LEU A 69 -14.20 8.65 -4.26
CA LEU A 69 -15.67 8.62 -4.38
C LEU A 69 -16.30 8.94 -3.02
N PHE A 70 -16.19 8.03 -2.05
CA PHE A 70 -16.73 8.20 -0.71
C PHE A 70 -16.01 7.28 0.29
N ARG A 71 -15.61 7.80 1.45
CA ARG A 71 -14.80 7.08 2.45
C ARG A 71 -13.58 6.41 1.81
N ASP A 72 -13.46 5.09 1.95
CA ASP A 72 -12.35 4.28 1.44
C ASP A 72 -12.58 3.79 0.00
N ASN A 73 -13.67 4.20 -0.65
CA ASN A 73 -13.97 3.83 -2.03
C ASN A 73 -13.31 4.81 -3.01
N PHE A 74 -12.57 4.26 -3.97
CA PHE A 74 -11.87 5.01 -4.99
C PHE A 74 -11.92 4.28 -6.33
N LYS A 75 -11.85 5.05 -7.42
CA LYS A 75 -11.63 4.53 -8.77
C LYS A 75 -10.18 4.78 -9.16
N VAL A 76 -9.45 3.73 -9.53
CA VAL A 76 -8.11 3.87 -10.10
C VAL A 76 -8.22 4.44 -11.51
N LEU A 77 -7.46 5.49 -11.80
CA LEU A 77 -7.42 6.13 -13.11
C LEU A 77 -6.21 5.67 -13.91
N SER A 78 -5.06 5.51 -13.25
CA SER A 78 -3.82 5.04 -13.89
C SER A 78 -2.84 4.50 -12.86
N ASN A 79 -2.04 3.54 -13.30
CA ASN A 79 -0.86 3.02 -12.61
C ASN A 79 0.37 3.36 -13.45
N PHE A 80 1.40 3.91 -12.83
CA PHE A 80 2.68 4.22 -13.44
C PHE A 80 3.73 3.30 -12.83
N GLU A 81 3.82 2.10 -13.40
CA GLU A 81 4.79 1.09 -12.99
C GLU A 81 6.22 1.61 -13.08
N ARG A 82 7.08 1.16 -12.15
CA ARG A 82 8.51 1.50 -12.07
C ARG A 82 8.83 2.95 -11.69
N TYR A 83 7.83 3.76 -11.36
CA TYR A 83 8.04 5.10 -10.81
C TYR A 83 7.77 5.10 -9.32
N GLN A 84 8.67 5.72 -8.57
CA GLN A 84 8.64 5.75 -7.10
C GLN A 84 8.46 7.16 -6.56
N ILE A 85 8.96 8.16 -7.31
CA ILE A 85 9.03 9.54 -6.83
C ILE A 85 8.17 10.42 -7.71
N LEU A 86 7.25 11.15 -7.07
CA LEU A 86 6.57 12.29 -7.66
C LEU A 86 7.44 13.54 -7.47
N SER A 87 8.04 14.05 -8.55
CA SER A 87 8.82 15.30 -8.50
C SER A 87 7.92 16.53 -8.51
N SER A 88 6.91 16.54 -9.38
CA SER A 88 5.93 17.62 -9.46
C SER A 88 4.66 17.16 -10.19
N TYR A 89 3.58 17.93 -10.03
CA TYR A 89 2.36 17.73 -10.79
C TYR A 89 1.73 19.08 -11.14
N LYS A 90 1.00 19.11 -12.25
CA LYS A 90 0.18 20.25 -12.65
C LYS A 90 -1.10 19.75 -13.31
N LEU A 91 -2.21 20.38 -12.96
CA LEU A 91 -3.48 20.18 -13.64
C LEU A 91 -3.66 21.25 -14.73
N ILE A 92 -3.97 20.81 -15.95
CA ILE A 92 -4.28 21.67 -17.09
C ILE A 92 -5.59 21.15 -17.66
N ASP A 93 -6.67 21.92 -17.46
CA ASP A 93 -8.04 21.51 -17.76
C ASP A 93 -8.38 20.15 -17.11
N ASP A 94 -8.74 19.15 -17.90
CA ASP A 94 -9.03 17.77 -17.47
C ASP A 94 -7.81 16.84 -17.55
N THR A 95 -6.59 17.38 -17.72
CA THR A 95 -5.37 16.59 -17.84
C THR A 95 -4.40 16.87 -16.70
N LEU A 96 -4.13 15.84 -15.90
CA LEU A 96 -3.08 15.84 -14.90
C LEU A 96 -1.74 15.49 -15.57
N GLN A 97 -0.81 16.43 -15.55
CA GLN A 97 0.58 16.23 -15.94
C GLN A 97 1.42 15.94 -14.69
N LEU A 98 2.17 14.86 -14.73
CA LEU A 98 3.01 14.35 -13.65
C LEU A 98 4.45 14.33 -14.13
N VAL A 99 5.38 14.74 -13.27
CA VAL A 99 6.80 14.51 -13.48
C VAL A 99 7.23 13.45 -12.48
N LEU A 100 7.50 12.25 -12.97
CA LEU A 100 7.82 11.07 -12.16
C LEU A 100 9.27 10.65 -12.38
N THR A 101 9.89 10.07 -11.35
CA THR A 101 11.25 9.52 -11.44
C THR A 101 11.25 8.01 -11.19
N ASP A 102 11.87 7.25 -12.11
CA ASP A 102 12.23 5.83 -11.96
C ASP A 102 13.58 5.75 -11.23
N THR A 103 13.59 5.21 -10.02
CA THR A 103 14.77 4.93 -9.19
C THR A 103 15.20 3.47 -9.23
N ALA A 104 14.43 2.58 -9.86
CA ALA A 104 14.80 1.18 -10.07
C ALA A 104 15.86 1.02 -11.18
N SER A 105 15.97 2.00 -12.07
CA SER A 105 17.01 2.06 -13.10
C SER A 105 18.37 2.52 -12.54
N TYR A 106 19.47 1.94 -13.03
CA TYR A 106 20.86 2.30 -12.63
C TYR A 106 21.16 3.81 -12.75
N LYS A 107 20.49 4.49 -13.69
CA LYS A 107 20.46 5.95 -13.77
C LYS A 107 19.02 6.40 -13.53
N PRO A 108 18.75 7.22 -12.49
CA PRO A 108 17.44 7.79 -12.28
C PRO A 108 16.98 8.52 -13.53
N ARG A 109 15.77 8.18 -14.00
CA ARG A 109 15.18 8.80 -15.18
C ARG A 109 13.91 9.52 -14.79
N GLN A 110 13.82 10.77 -15.20
CA GLN A 110 12.64 11.59 -14.98
C GLN A 110 11.83 11.67 -16.27
N ASP A 111 10.56 11.32 -16.20
CA ASP A 111 9.64 11.36 -17.34
C ASP A 111 8.41 12.21 -17.01
N THR A 112 7.87 12.87 -18.03
CA THR A 112 6.63 13.64 -17.92
C THR A 112 5.49 12.82 -18.50
N LEU A 113 4.54 12.45 -17.65
CA LEU A 113 3.39 11.61 -18.00
C LEU A 113 2.10 12.42 -17.86
N LYS A 114 1.06 11.99 -18.59
CA LYS A 114 -0.24 12.66 -18.62
C LYS A 114 -1.35 11.64 -18.40
N VAL A 115 -2.34 12.02 -17.60
CA VAL A 115 -3.56 11.23 -17.37
C VAL A 115 -4.77 12.15 -17.38
N ARG A 116 -5.88 11.70 -17.98
CA ARG A 116 -7.15 12.42 -17.91
C ARG A 116 -7.84 12.20 -16.57
N VAL A 117 -8.38 13.28 -16.01
CA VAL A 117 -9.09 13.32 -14.74
C VAL A 117 -10.50 13.88 -14.98
N GLU A 118 -11.44 12.97 -15.25
CA GLU A 118 -12.87 13.22 -15.44
C GLU A 118 -13.67 12.88 -14.18
#